data_AF-A0A953NQ07-F1
#
_entry.id   AF-A0A953NQ07-F1
#
_cell.length_a   1.000
_cell.length_b   1.000
_cell.length_c   1.000
_cell.angle_alpha   90.00
_cell.angle_beta   90.00
_cell.angle_gamma   90.00
#
_symmetry.space_group_name_H-M   'P 1'
#
loop_
_entity.id
_entity.type
_entity.pdbx_description
1 polymer ?
#
loop_
_entity_poly.entity_id
_entity_poly.type
_entity_poly.pdbx_seq_one_letter_code
_entity_poly.pdbx_strand_id
1 'polypeptide(L)'
;MRMTDASVDSARLDPKELSAYKAFYAAQDLEKRIDLGQKFVQNYPSSLLAGAVYAELVQTYYTKQDWTNFYASADKALAISPDNVDVLTTVGWVIPHVADPNGPGADKDLDRAETYEKHAIELIGKMAKPKGITDAQFGALKDAELSQAHSGLGLVYFRRRDFERSVKELQQSTLGAATPDPTDLFALGLGLRNLHRDREAADIFDRCVQIPSSLQDKCKQSADALNKSAGPSK
;
A
#
# COMPACT_ATOMS: atom_id res chain seq x y z
N MET A 1 6.32 -0.89 14.36
CA MET A 1 6.21 0.45 14.94
C MET A 1 5.54 1.29 13.87
N ARG A 2 4.23 1.54 14.01
CA ARG A 2 3.45 2.28 12.99
C ARG A 2 3.67 3.78 13.15
N MET A 3 3.46 4.53 12.06
CA MET A 3 3.90 5.92 11.90
C MET A 3 2.88 6.94 12.40
N THR A 4 1.85 6.49 13.13
CA THR A 4 0.87 7.35 13.76
C THR A 4 1.29 7.64 15.20
N ASP A 5 1.85 8.81 15.44
CA ASP A 5 1.04 9.92 15.93
C ASP A 5 1.92 11.17 16.01
N ALA A 6 1.46 12.26 15.38
CA ALA A 6 1.75 13.58 15.90
C ALA A 6 1.41 13.53 17.38
N SER A 7 2.34 13.90 18.25
CA SER A 7 2.21 13.87 19.70
C SER A 7 0.89 14.51 20.14
N VAL A 8 -0.18 13.71 20.23
CA VAL A 8 -1.46 14.17 20.74
C VAL A 8 -1.17 14.50 22.19
N ASP A 9 -1.28 15.79 22.52
CA ASP A 9 -1.07 16.27 23.87
C ASP A 9 -2.16 15.66 24.76
N SER A 10 -1.86 14.48 25.30
CA SER A 10 -2.80 13.67 26.08
C SER A 10 -3.30 14.38 27.33
N ALA A 11 -2.68 15.50 27.71
CA ALA A 11 -3.14 16.40 28.76
C ALA A 11 -4.48 17.09 28.43
N ARG A 12 -4.92 17.10 27.16
CA ARG A 12 -6.20 17.70 26.72
C ARG A 12 -7.33 16.70 26.49
N LEU A 13 -7.06 15.40 26.61
CA LEU A 13 -8.06 14.35 26.35
C LEU A 13 -8.80 13.96 27.62
N ASP A 14 -10.09 13.65 27.48
CA ASP A 14 -10.88 13.14 28.60
C ASP A 14 -10.32 11.78 29.07
N PRO A 15 -10.20 11.50 30.39
CA PRO A 15 -9.66 10.23 30.85
C PRO A 15 -10.43 8.98 30.37
N LYS A 16 -11.76 9.08 30.18
CA LYS A 16 -12.59 8.00 29.64
C LYS A 16 -12.36 7.83 28.14
N GLU A 17 -12.17 8.92 27.41
CA GLU A 17 -11.77 8.90 26.00
C GLU A 17 -10.43 8.16 25.86
N LEU A 18 -9.42 8.58 26.61
CA LEU A 18 -8.10 7.94 26.58
C LEU A 18 -8.16 6.46 26.97
N SER A 19 -8.99 6.11 27.96
CA SER A 19 -9.22 4.71 28.36
C SER A 19 -9.86 3.88 27.25
N ALA A 20 -10.89 4.42 26.58
CA ALA A 20 -11.57 3.77 25.46
C ALA A 20 -10.61 3.56 24.28
N TYR A 21 -9.79 4.56 23.96
CA TYR A 21 -8.77 4.46 22.92
C TYR A 21 -7.75 3.36 23.23
N LYS A 22 -7.24 3.31 24.46
CA LYS A 22 -6.29 2.26 24.89
C LYS A 22 -6.92 0.87 24.81
N ALA A 23 -8.18 0.72 25.22
CA ALA A 23 -8.90 -0.55 25.13
C ALA A 23 -9.08 -1.01 23.67
N PHE A 24 -9.40 -0.08 22.77
CA PHE A 24 -9.47 -0.32 21.33
C PHE A 24 -8.13 -0.82 20.77
N TYR A 25 -7.04 -0.10 21.01
CA TYR A 25 -5.71 -0.48 20.51
C TYR A 25 -5.17 -1.79 21.09
N ALA A 26 -5.52 -2.12 22.34
CA ALA A 26 -5.07 -3.35 22.99
C ALA A 26 -5.83 -4.60 22.51
N ALA A 27 -7.01 -4.44 21.88
CA ALA A 27 -7.84 -5.57 21.46
C ALA A 27 -7.14 -6.39 20.37
N GLN A 28 -6.82 -7.65 20.67
CA GLN A 28 -6.20 -8.58 19.72
C GLN A 28 -7.22 -9.20 18.75
N ASP A 29 -8.43 -9.46 19.24
CA ASP A 29 -9.54 -9.96 18.44
C ASP A 29 -10.07 -8.86 17.50
N LEU A 30 -10.23 -9.20 16.21
CA LEU A 30 -10.58 -8.23 15.17
C LEU A 30 -12.01 -7.70 15.35
N GLU A 31 -12.97 -8.56 15.71
CA GLU A 31 -14.36 -8.14 15.93
C GLU A 31 -14.49 -7.22 17.14
N LYS A 32 -13.80 -7.56 18.24
CA LYS A 32 -13.74 -6.71 19.42
C LYS A 32 -13.05 -5.39 19.14
N ARG A 33 -11.99 -5.38 18.33
CA ARG A 33 -11.33 -4.13 17.90
C ARG A 33 -12.31 -3.27 17.10
N ILE A 34 -13.05 -3.86 16.16
CA ILE A 34 -14.08 -3.14 15.39
C ILE A 34 -15.14 -2.55 16.31
N ASP A 35 -15.74 -3.35 17.20
CA ASP A 35 -16.78 -2.89 18.13
C ASP A 35 -16.28 -1.73 19.01
N LEU A 36 -15.08 -1.83 19.57
CA LEU A 36 -14.50 -0.78 20.40
C LEU A 36 -14.18 0.48 19.59
N GLY A 37 -13.66 0.35 18.37
CA GLY A 37 -13.35 1.48 17.49
C GLY A 37 -14.61 2.22 17.05
N GLN A 38 -15.66 1.49 16.67
CA GLN A 38 -16.96 2.06 16.31
C GLN A 38 -17.61 2.78 17.50
N LYS A 39 -17.58 2.18 18.69
CA LYS A 39 -18.04 2.82 19.93
C LYS A 39 -17.23 4.07 20.26
N PHE A 40 -15.93 4.06 20.04
CA PHE A 40 -15.08 5.22 20.28
C PHE A 40 -15.52 6.41 19.41
N VAL A 41 -15.60 6.22 18.09
CA VAL A 41 -15.96 7.32 17.17
C VAL A 41 -17.42 7.77 17.32
N GLN A 42 -18.30 6.91 17.83
CA GLN A 42 -19.67 7.27 18.19
C GLN A 42 -19.74 8.13 19.46
N ASN A 43 -18.98 7.77 20.49
CA ASN A 43 -19.00 8.44 21.79
C ASN A 43 -18.15 9.71 21.82
N TYR A 44 -17.13 9.79 20.97
CA TYR A 44 -16.17 10.90 20.91
C TYR A 44 -16.00 11.40 19.46
N PRO A 45 -17.06 11.86 18.78
CA PRO A 45 -17.02 12.20 17.36
C PRO A 45 -16.11 13.39 17.01
N SER A 46 -15.81 14.26 17.99
CA SER A 46 -14.88 15.39 17.84
C SER A 46 -13.49 15.12 18.42
N SER A 47 -13.20 13.86 18.75
CA SER A 47 -11.91 13.45 19.33
C SER A 47 -10.76 13.74 18.37
N LEU A 48 -9.64 14.23 18.91
CA LEU A 48 -8.38 14.33 18.16
C LEU A 48 -7.83 12.95 17.75
N LEU A 49 -8.27 11.88 18.42
CA LEU A 49 -7.89 10.50 18.14
C LEU A 49 -8.82 9.81 17.13
N ALA A 50 -9.94 10.43 16.74
CA ALA A 50 -10.90 9.81 15.81
C ALA A 50 -10.25 9.42 14.47
N GLY A 51 -9.34 10.27 13.95
CA GLY A 51 -8.58 9.96 12.73
C GLY A 51 -7.70 8.70 12.88
N ALA A 52 -7.00 8.57 14.01
CA ALA A 52 -6.19 7.39 14.31
C ALA A 52 -7.04 6.12 14.48
N VAL A 53 -8.20 6.22 15.14
CA VAL A 53 -9.14 5.10 15.24
C VAL A 53 -9.63 4.65 13.87
N TYR A 54 -10.03 5.58 12.99
CA TYR A 54 -10.43 5.22 11.63
C TYR A 54 -9.28 4.60 10.83
N ALA A 55 -8.06 5.12 10.94
CA ALA A 55 -6.89 4.54 10.29
C ALA A 55 -6.62 3.09 10.74
N GLU A 56 -6.77 2.80 12.03
CA GLU A 56 -6.62 1.43 12.54
C GLU A 56 -7.80 0.53 12.13
N LEU A 57 -9.01 1.07 12.00
CA LEU A 57 -10.15 0.35 11.42
C LEU A 57 -9.92 -0.01 9.96
N VAL A 58 -9.29 0.86 9.15
CA VAL A 58 -8.87 0.55 7.77
C VAL A 58 -8.02 -0.72 7.77
N GLN A 59 -6.99 -0.80 8.61
CA GLN A 59 -6.12 -1.99 8.70
C GLN A 59 -6.87 -3.24 9.18
N THR A 60 -7.81 -3.07 10.10
CA THR A 60 -8.62 -4.17 10.64
C THR A 60 -9.55 -4.73 9.56
N TYR A 61 -10.22 -3.87 8.79
CA TYR A 61 -11.09 -4.27 7.68
C TYR A 61 -10.31 -4.82 6.49
N TYR A 62 -9.12 -4.30 6.21
CA TYR A 62 -8.19 -4.87 5.23
C TYR A 62 -7.87 -6.34 5.56
N THR A 63 -7.50 -6.62 6.82
CA THR A 63 -7.20 -7.97 7.29
C THR A 63 -8.40 -8.92 7.13
N LYS A 64 -9.62 -8.40 7.30
CA LYS A 64 -10.86 -9.15 7.10
C LYS A 64 -11.32 -9.23 5.64
N GLN A 65 -10.66 -8.49 4.73
CA GLN A 65 -11.10 -8.30 3.34
C GLN A 65 -12.52 -7.73 3.24
N ASP A 66 -12.94 -6.93 4.21
CA ASP A 66 -14.22 -6.21 4.21
C ASP A 66 -14.04 -4.87 3.49
N TRP A 67 -14.11 -4.91 2.15
CA TRP A 67 -13.81 -3.77 1.30
C TRP A 67 -14.79 -2.60 1.49
N THR A 68 -16.06 -2.89 1.80
CA THR A 68 -17.06 -1.85 2.05
C THR A 68 -16.69 -1.01 3.27
N ASN A 69 -16.39 -1.65 4.40
CA ASN A 69 -16.04 -0.93 5.61
C ASN A 69 -14.59 -0.40 5.59
N PHE A 70 -13.70 -1.04 4.83
CA PHE A 70 -12.36 -0.53 4.54
C PHE A 70 -12.42 0.86 3.90
N TYR A 71 -13.12 1.00 2.77
CA TYR A 71 -13.21 2.30 2.07
C TYR A 71 -13.98 3.34 2.89
N ALA A 72 -15.07 2.95 3.55
CA ALA A 72 -15.83 3.87 4.40
C ALA A 72 -15.00 4.39 5.60
N SER A 73 -14.12 3.57 6.18
CA SER A 73 -13.22 4.00 7.26
C SER A 73 -12.09 4.88 6.72
N ALA A 74 -11.56 4.56 5.54
CA ALA A 74 -10.52 5.35 4.88
C ALA A 74 -11.01 6.76 4.54
N ASP A 75 -12.22 6.89 4.00
CA ASP A 75 -12.83 8.19 3.70
C ASP A 75 -12.91 9.07 4.96
N LYS A 76 -13.32 8.48 6.10
CA LYS A 76 -13.39 9.20 7.37
C LYS A 76 -12.02 9.54 7.94
N ALA A 77 -11.05 8.62 7.83
CA ALA A 77 -9.68 8.87 8.27
C ALA A 77 -9.05 10.05 7.49
N LEU A 78 -9.18 10.05 6.17
CA LEU A 78 -8.61 11.09 5.30
C LEU A 78 -9.38 12.41 5.35
N ALA A 79 -10.68 12.40 5.67
CA ALA A 79 -11.41 13.63 5.94
C ALA A 79 -10.89 14.36 7.20
N ILE A 80 -10.43 13.61 8.21
CA ILE A 80 -9.87 14.17 9.45
C ILE A 80 -8.38 14.50 9.28
N SER A 81 -7.63 13.58 8.67
CA SER A 81 -6.19 13.66 8.46
C SER A 81 -5.85 13.37 6.99
N PRO A 82 -5.97 14.36 6.09
CA PRO A 82 -5.72 14.19 4.65
C PRO A 82 -4.30 13.70 4.31
N ASP A 83 -3.34 13.98 5.20
CA ASP A 83 -1.93 13.63 5.04
C ASP A 83 -1.55 12.32 5.79
N ASN A 84 -2.53 11.49 6.16
CA ASN A 84 -2.25 10.20 6.79
C ASN A 84 -1.63 9.23 5.77
N VAL A 85 -0.30 9.18 5.74
CA VAL A 85 0.51 8.36 4.81
C VAL A 85 0.06 6.91 4.84
N ASP A 86 -0.05 6.28 6.02
CA ASP A 86 -0.43 4.87 6.15
C ASP A 86 -1.77 4.56 5.46
N VAL A 87 -2.76 5.47 5.56
CA VAL A 87 -4.07 5.29 4.90
C VAL A 87 -3.98 5.54 3.40
N LEU A 88 -3.25 6.59 2.97
CA LEU A 88 -3.03 6.90 1.55
C LEU A 88 -2.37 5.72 0.83
N THR A 89 -1.25 5.20 1.37
CA THR A 89 -0.50 4.07 0.79
C THR A 89 -1.31 2.79 0.81
N THR A 90 -2.01 2.49 1.91
CA THR A 90 -2.81 1.26 1.99
C THR A 90 -3.96 1.27 0.99
N VAL A 91 -4.70 2.37 0.87
CA VAL A 91 -5.85 2.46 -0.05
C VAL A 91 -5.38 2.51 -1.51
N GLY A 92 -4.35 3.32 -1.79
CA GLY A 92 -3.75 3.41 -3.12
C GLY A 92 -3.24 2.07 -3.62
N TRP A 93 -2.66 1.26 -2.74
CA TRP A 93 -2.15 -0.07 -3.06
C TRP A 93 -3.27 -1.09 -3.24
N VAL A 94 -4.31 -1.08 -2.39
CA VAL A 94 -5.43 -2.05 -2.45
C VAL A 94 -6.20 -1.97 -3.77
N ILE A 95 -6.47 -0.76 -4.26
CA ILE A 95 -7.30 -0.54 -5.45
C ILE A 95 -6.80 -1.34 -6.67
N PRO A 96 -5.55 -1.17 -7.18
CA PRO A 96 -5.09 -1.90 -8.35
C PRO A 96 -4.87 -3.40 -8.09
N HIS A 97 -4.73 -3.82 -6.84
CA HIS A 97 -4.57 -5.24 -6.48
C HIS A 97 -5.88 -6.01 -6.44
N VAL A 98 -6.96 -5.38 -5.93
CA VAL A 98 -8.16 -6.09 -5.51
C VAL A 98 -9.40 -5.67 -6.31
N ALA A 99 -9.50 -4.41 -6.72
CA ALA A 99 -10.71 -3.94 -7.41
C ALA A 99 -10.89 -4.64 -8.75
N ASP A 100 -12.15 -4.90 -9.14
CA ASP A 100 -12.46 -5.41 -10.47
C ASP A 100 -12.07 -4.35 -11.52
N PRO A 101 -11.08 -4.63 -12.38
CA PRO A 101 -10.64 -3.67 -13.39
C PRO A 101 -11.72 -3.33 -14.43
N ASN A 102 -12.79 -4.12 -14.52
CA ASN A 102 -13.93 -3.87 -15.41
C ASN A 102 -15.19 -3.44 -14.64
N GLY A 103 -15.08 -3.22 -13.33
CA GLY A 103 -16.18 -2.82 -12.48
C GLY A 103 -16.66 -1.39 -12.78
N PRO A 104 -17.90 -1.05 -12.39
CA PRO A 104 -18.39 0.32 -12.52
C PRO A 104 -17.53 1.26 -11.67
N GLY A 105 -16.94 2.27 -12.29
CA GLY A 105 -16.09 3.25 -11.60
C GLY A 105 -14.60 2.91 -11.53
N ALA A 106 -14.15 1.83 -12.18
CA ALA A 106 -12.74 1.42 -12.18
C ALA A 106 -11.76 2.57 -12.53
N ASP A 107 -12.08 3.41 -13.51
CA ASP A 107 -11.24 4.57 -13.85
C ASP A 107 -11.12 5.59 -12.71
N LYS A 108 -12.23 5.85 -12.00
CA LYS A 108 -12.26 6.76 -10.85
C LYS A 108 -11.49 6.18 -9.66
N ASP A 109 -11.58 4.87 -9.46
CA ASP A 109 -10.79 4.19 -8.44
C ASP A 109 -9.30 4.31 -8.75
N LEU A 110 -8.90 4.12 -10.02
CA LEU A 110 -7.52 4.35 -10.44
C LEU A 110 -7.08 5.81 -10.30
N ASP A 111 -7.93 6.80 -10.57
CA ASP A 111 -7.63 8.22 -10.33
C ASP A 111 -7.39 8.49 -8.85
N ARG A 112 -8.22 7.90 -7.99
CA ARG A 112 -8.10 7.98 -6.54
C ARG A 112 -6.78 7.36 -6.06
N ALA A 113 -6.46 6.16 -6.54
CA ALA A 113 -5.22 5.46 -6.20
C ALA A 113 -3.98 6.27 -6.65
N GLU A 114 -3.97 6.76 -7.89
CA GLU A 114 -2.87 7.60 -8.39
C GLU A 114 -2.66 8.85 -7.53
N THR A 115 -3.75 9.51 -7.15
CA THR A 115 -3.72 10.71 -6.31
C THR A 115 -3.14 10.40 -4.93
N TYR A 116 -3.59 9.31 -4.31
CA TYR A 116 -3.15 8.95 -2.97
C TYR A 116 -1.68 8.54 -2.94
N GLU A 117 -1.22 7.73 -3.90
CA GLU A 117 0.17 7.27 -3.91
C GLU A 117 1.16 8.40 -4.22
N LYS A 118 0.81 9.30 -5.14
CA LYS A 118 1.63 10.50 -5.38
C LYS A 118 1.75 11.37 -4.13
N HIS A 119 0.63 11.59 -3.44
CA HIS A 119 0.62 12.37 -2.21
C HIS A 119 1.46 11.70 -1.11
N ALA A 120 1.32 10.38 -0.93
CA ALA A 120 2.12 9.62 0.02
C ALA A 120 3.62 9.71 -0.29
N ILE A 121 4.05 9.52 -1.54
CA ILE A 121 5.46 9.63 -1.96
C ILE A 121 6.04 11.01 -1.59
N GLU A 122 5.30 12.08 -1.88
CA GLU A 122 5.72 13.44 -1.52
C GLU A 122 5.85 13.65 0.00
N LEU A 123 4.89 13.14 0.77
CA LEU A 123 4.89 13.25 2.24
C LEU A 123 6.03 12.45 2.88
N ILE A 124 6.28 11.22 2.41
CA ILE A 124 7.38 10.38 2.89
C ILE A 124 8.73 11.05 2.62
N GLY A 125 8.87 11.70 1.46
CA GLY A 125 10.05 12.49 1.11
C GLY A 125 10.36 13.58 2.13
N LYS A 126 9.33 14.27 2.64
CA LYS A 126 9.42 15.40 3.58
C LYS A 126 9.44 14.99 5.06
N MET A 127 9.33 13.69 5.33
CA MET A 127 9.14 13.21 6.69
C MET A 127 10.34 13.47 7.59
N ALA A 128 10.07 13.96 8.80
CA ALA A 128 11.07 14.12 9.84
C ALA A 128 11.27 12.80 10.61
N LYS A 129 12.52 12.51 10.97
CA LYS A 129 12.86 11.33 11.78
C LYS A 129 12.12 11.37 13.13
N PRO A 130 11.32 10.34 13.46
CA PRO A 130 10.73 10.19 14.78
C PRO A 130 11.79 10.13 15.89
N LYS A 131 11.46 10.66 17.08
CA LYS A 131 12.32 10.49 18.27
C LYS A 131 12.38 9.01 18.66
N GLY A 132 13.55 8.55 19.09
CA GLY A 132 13.73 7.20 19.64
C GLY A 132 14.04 6.09 18.63
N ILE A 133 14.22 6.42 17.35
CA ILE A 133 14.73 5.48 16.34
C ILE A 133 16.07 5.94 15.75
N THR A 134 16.88 4.99 15.31
CA THR A 134 18.16 5.26 14.63
C THR A 134 17.93 5.74 13.19
N ASP A 135 18.94 6.36 12.57
CA ASP A 135 18.85 6.74 11.15
C ASP A 135 18.63 5.54 10.24
N ALA A 136 19.22 4.38 10.57
CA ALA A 136 19.01 3.14 9.84
C ALA A 136 17.56 2.64 9.94
N GLN A 137 16.97 2.69 11.15
CA GLN A 137 15.56 2.33 11.34
C GLN A 137 14.63 3.29 10.61
N PHE A 138 14.94 4.59 10.61
CA PHE A 138 14.16 5.58 9.89
C PHE A 138 14.26 5.41 8.37
N GLY A 139 15.46 5.15 7.85
CA GLY A 139 15.69 4.83 6.44
C GLY A 139 14.86 3.61 6.02
N ALA A 140 14.98 2.50 6.76
CA ALA A 140 14.22 1.28 6.47
C ALA A 140 12.69 1.48 6.51
N LEU A 141 12.20 2.32 7.42
CA LEU A 141 10.79 2.69 7.49
C LEU A 141 10.34 3.46 6.24
N LYS A 142 11.12 4.47 5.83
CA LYS A 142 10.83 5.24 4.61
C LYS A 142 10.89 4.36 3.36
N ASP A 143 11.89 3.50 3.27
CA ASP A 143 12.09 2.60 2.13
C ASP A 143 10.92 1.61 2.00
N ALA A 144 10.39 1.10 3.12
CA ALA A 144 9.22 0.22 3.13
C ALA A 144 7.96 0.95 2.63
N GLU A 145 7.67 2.15 3.16
CA GLU A 145 6.50 2.94 2.74
C GLU A 145 6.62 3.40 1.28
N LEU A 146 7.80 3.83 0.84
CA LEU A 146 8.05 4.20 -0.56
C LEU A 146 7.89 2.99 -1.48
N SER A 147 8.41 1.82 -1.10
CA SER A 147 8.27 0.60 -1.88
C SER A 147 6.79 0.27 -2.10
N GLN A 148 5.97 0.32 -1.04
CA GLN A 148 4.53 0.10 -1.14
C GLN A 148 3.83 1.16 -2.01
N ALA A 149 4.17 2.44 -1.84
CA ALA A 149 3.54 3.51 -2.61
C ALA A 149 3.87 3.44 -4.11
N HIS A 150 5.14 3.14 -4.43
CA HIS A 150 5.59 2.91 -5.80
C HIS A 150 4.97 1.64 -6.41
N SER A 151 4.71 0.60 -5.61
CA SER A 151 3.97 -0.60 -6.04
C SER A 151 2.56 -0.23 -6.50
N GLY A 152 1.79 0.45 -5.64
CA GLY A 152 0.43 0.90 -5.96
C GLY A 152 0.40 1.78 -7.21
N LEU A 153 1.26 2.80 -7.27
CA LEU A 153 1.33 3.72 -8.40
C LEU A 153 1.75 3.03 -9.71
N GLY A 154 2.72 2.12 -9.64
CA GLY A 154 3.19 1.36 -10.79
C GLY A 154 2.13 0.43 -11.36
N LEU A 155 1.30 -0.18 -10.51
CA LEU A 155 0.18 -1.01 -10.94
C LEU A 155 -0.99 -0.19 -11.47
N VAL A 156 -1.24 1.01 -10.95
CA VAL A 156 -2.20 1.95 -11.55
C VAL A 156 -1.81 2.25 -13.00
N TYR A 157 -0.56 2.63 -13.23
CA TYR A 157 -0.07 2.87 -14.60
C TYR A 157 -0.10 1.61 -15.47
N PHE A 158 0.19 0.44 -14.89
CA PHE A 158 0.10 -0.84 -15.60
C PHE A 158 -1.33 -1.09 -16.10
N ARG A 159 -2.34 -0.91 -15.23
CA ARG A 159 -3.76 -1.07 -15.58
C ARG A 159 -4.19 -0.09 -16.68
N ARG A 160 -3.62 1.11 -16.67
CA ARG A 160 -3.82 2.14 -17.71
C ARG A 160 -3.03 1.89 -19.00
N ARG A 161 -2.20 0.85 -19.04
CA ARG A 161 -1.28 0.54 -20.15
C ARG A 161 -0.24 1.64 -20.41
N ASP A 162 0.01 2.51 -19.44
CA ASP A 162 1.12 3.44 -19.44
C ASP A 162 2.38 2.70 -18.97
N PHE A 163 2.91 1.86 -19.85
CA PHE A 163 3.99 0.94 -19.49
C PHE A 163 5.31 1.67 -19.17
N GLU A 164 5.56 2.83 -19.76
CA GLU A 164 6.74 3.64 -19.45
C GLU A 164 6.73 4.08 -17.98
N ARG A 165 5.62 4.69 -17.53
CA ARG A 165 5.51 5.10 -16.12
C ARG A 165 5.41 3.90 -15.19
N SER A 166 4.67 2.86 -15.58
CA SER A 166 4.56 1.63 -14.80
C SER A 166 5.92 1.01 -14.50
N VAL A 167 6.76 0.82 -15.52
CA VAL A 167 8.11 0.26 -15.37
C VAL A 167 8.94 1.12 -14.42
N LYS A 168 8.91 2.45 -14.57
CA LYS A 168 9.67 3.35 -13.71
C LYS A 168 9.30 3.20 -12.23
N GLU A 169 8.01 3.16 -11.91
CA GLU A 169 7.54 3.05 -10.53
C GLU A 169 7.78 1.65 -9.95
N LEU A 170 7.47 0.57 -10.70
CA LEU A 170 7.70 -0.81 -10.23
C LEU A 170 9.19 -1.16 -10.09
N GLN A 171 10.07 -0.46 -10.82
CA GLN A 171 11.51 -0.55 -10.56
C GLN A 171 11.87 0.04 -9.19
N GLN A 172 11.26 1.17 -8.78
CA GLN A 172 11.46 1.71 -7.44
C GLN A 172 10.92 0.76 -6.37
N SER A 173 9.73 0.19 -6.57
CA SER A 173 9.11 -0.71 -5.58
C SER A 173 9.92 -1.99 -5.33
N THR A 174 10.57 -2.51 -6.37
CA THR A 174 11.31 -3.79 -6.32
C THR A 174 12.82 -3.64 -6.07
N LEU A 175 13.33 -2.40 -6.01
CA LEU A 175 14.75 -2.12 -5.79
C LEU A 175 15.13 -2.36 -4.33
N GLY A 176 16.09 -3.25 -4.08
CA GLY A 176 16.61 -3.50 -2.72
C GLY A 176 15.63 -4.23 -1.78
N ALA A 177 14.41 -4.52 -2.22
CA ALA A 177 13.44 -5.30 -1.46
C ALA A 177 13.93 -6.75 -1.29
N ALA A 178 14.07 -7.20 -0.04
CA ALA A 178 14.49 -8.57 0.28
C ALA A 178 13.45 -9.61 -0.20
N THR A 179 12.17 -9.25 -0.15
CA THR A 179 11.04 -10.03 -0.63
C THR A 179 10.09 -9.12 -1.43
N PRO A 180 10.40 -8.83 -2.71
CA PRO A 180 9.53 -8.01 -3.55
C PRO A 180 8.15 -8.65 -3.74
N ASP A 181 7.11 -7.84 -3.98
CA ASP A 181 5.79 -8.36 -4.33
C ASP A 181 5.87 -9.11 -5.69
N PRO A 182 5.43 -10.37 -5.78
CA PRO A 182 5.41 -11.11 -7.05
C PRO A 182 4.49 -10.46 -8.10
N THR A 183 3.46 -9.71 -7.69
CA THR A 183 2.58 -8.93 -8.56
C THR A 183 3.36 -7.79 -9.24
N ASP A 184 4.19 -7.08 -8.48
CA ASP A 184 5.05 -6.02 -9.00
C ASP A 184 6.05 -6.56 -10.01
N LEU A 185 6.73 -7.65 -9.68
CA LEU A 185 7.69 -8.27 -10.60
C LEU A 185 6.99 -8.77 -11.87
N PHE A 186 5.83 -9.42 -11.75
CA PHE A 186 5.10 -9.89 -12.91
C PHE A 186 4.62 -8.74 -13.80
N ALA A 187 4.05 -7.68 -13.21
CA ALA A 187 3.60 -6.50 -13.94
C ALA A 187 4.79 -5.74 -14.57
N LEU A 188 5.92 -5.62 -13.87
CA LEU A 188 7.14 -5.01 -14.38
C LEU A 188 7.67 -5.78 -15.60
N GLY A 189 7.74 -7.11 -15.51
CA GLY A 189 8.14 -7.96 -16.63
C GLY A 189 7.22 -7.78 -17.84
N LEU A 190 5.90 -7.76 -17.64
CA LEU A 190 4.94 -7.51 -18.70
C LEU A 190 5.06 -6.08 -19.29
N GLY A 191 5.29 -5.07 -18.45
CA GLY A 191 5.52 -3.70 -18.89
C GLY A 191 6.76 -3.59 -19.77
N LEU A 192 7.88 -4.18 -19.34
CA LEU A 192 9.13 -4.23 -20.10
C LEU A 192 8.94 -4.92 -21.47
N ARG A 193 8.19 -6.03 -21.53
CA ARG A 193 7.85 -6.68 -22.81
C ARG A 193 7.05 -5.77 -23.75
N ASN A 194 6.07 -5.05 -23.22
CA ASN A 194 5.27 -4.11 -24.03
C ASN A 194 6.11 -2.94 -24.56
N LEU A 195 7.24 -2.64 -23.90
CA LEU A 195 8.22 -1.65 -24.35
C LEU A 195 9.35 -2.28 -25.20
N HIS A 196 9.21 -3.54 -25.63
CA HIS A 196 10.22 -4.27 -26.40
C HIS A 196 11.59 -4.44 -25.69
N ARG A 197 11.59 -4.40 -24.36
CA ARG A 197 12.77 -4.60 -23.50
C ARG A 197 12.86 -6.06 -23.05
N ASP A 198 12.88 -6.98 -24.01
CA ASP A 198 12.69 -8.41 -23.78
C ASP A 198 13.74 -9.07 -22.88
N ARG A 199 15.01 -8.64 -22.97
CA ARG A 199 16.08 -9.16 -22.09
C ARG A 199 15.82 -8.80 -20.63
N GLU A 200 15.52 -7.54 -20.36
CA GLU A 200 15.21 -7.07 -19.01
C GLU A 200 13.94 -7.73 -18.47
N ALA A 201 12.93 -7.91 -19.33
CA ALA A 201 11.73 -8.62 -18.95
C ALA A 201 12.01 -10.08 -18.53
N ALA A 202 12.87 -10.80 -19.25
CA ALA A 202 13.26 -12.17 -18.90
C ALA A 202 13.92 -12.22 -17.51
N ASP A 203 14.87 -11.33 -17.23
CA ASP A 203 15.52 -11.23 -15.92
C ASP A 203 14.52 -10.98 -14.78
N ILE A 204 13.53 -10.12 -15.02
CA ILE A 204 12.48 -9.82 -14.04
C ILE A 204 11.54 -11.03 -13.83
N PHE A 205 11.15 -11.76 -14.88
CA PHE A 205 10.36 -12.97 -14.71
C PHE A 205 11.13 -14.07 -13.98
N ASP A 206 12.43 -14.22 -14.23
CA ASP A 206 13.27 -15.19 -13.52
C ASP A 206 13.34 -14.87 -12.02
N ARG A 207 13.44 -13.58 -11.65
CA ARG A 207 13.30 -13.14 -10.25
C ARG A 207 11.92 -13.48 -9.68
N CYS A 208 10.85 -13.25 -10.43
CA CYS A 208 9.50 -13.60 -9.99
C CYS A 208 9.34 -15.12 -9.74
N VAL A 209 9.94 -15.96 -10.59
CA VAL A 209 9.90 -17.43 -10.42
C VAL A 209 10.50 -17.87 -9.09
N GLN A 210 11.48 -17.15 -8.56
CA GLN A 210 12.11 -17.48 -7.27
C GLN A 210 11.20 -17.19 -6.06
N ILE A 211 10.07 -16.51 -6.24
CA ILE A 211 9.14 -16.16 -5.16
C ILE A 211 7.97 -17.16 -5.13
N PRO A 212 7.85 -18.00 -4.09
CA PRO A 212 6.71 -18.89 -3.92
C PRO A 212 5.40 -18.09 -3.86
N SER A 213 4.58 -18.19 -4.91
CA SER A 213 3.32 -17.44 -5.05
C SER A 213 2.41 -18.09 -6.09
N SER A 214 1.15 -17.65 -6.15
CA SER A 214 0.20 -18.05 -7.19
C SER A 214 0.59 -17.57 -8.59
N LEU A 215 1.57 -16.67 -8.71
CA LEU A 215 2.08 -16.15 -9.99
C LEU A 215 3.29 -16.91 -10.51
N GLN A 216 3.90 -17.80 -9.71
CA GLN A 216 5.15 -18.50 -10.06
C GLN A 216 5.07 -19.19 -11.43
N ASP A 217 3.98 -19.92 -11.72
CA ASP A 217 3.78 -20.60 -13.00
C ASP A 217 3.63 -19.62 -14.18
N LYS A 218 2.93 -18.50 -13.96
CA LYS A 218 2.75 -17.46 -14.99
C LYS A 218 4.07 -16.74 -15.29
N CYS A 219 4.87 -16.49 -14.26
CA CYS A 219 6.21 -15.93 -14.40
C CYS A 219 7.11 -16.90 -15.20
N LYS A 220 7.07 -18.20 -14.87
CA LYS A 220 7.82 -19.22 -15.61
C LYS A 220 7.42 -19.29 -17.08
N GLN A 221 6.12 -19.33 -17.37
CA GLN A 221 5.62 -19.35 -18.75
C GLN A 221 6.07 -18.11 -19.55
N SER A 222 6.10 -16.94 -18.88
CA SER A 222 6.52 -15.68 -19.51
C SER A 222 8.03 -15.65 -19.79
N ALA A 223 8.86 -16.13 -18.86
CA ALA A 223 10.30 -16.29 -19.06
C ALA A 223 10.60 -17.28 -20.21
N ASP A 224 9.97 -18.45 -20.19
CA ASP A 224 10.15 -19.48 -21.23
C ASP A 224 9.76 -18.98 -22.63
N ALA A 225 8.70 -18.17 -22.73
CA ALA A 225 8.25 -17.59 -24.00
C ALA A 225 9.30 -16.63 -24.58
N LEU A 226 9.91 -15.78 -23.74
CA LEU A 226 10.95 -14.84 -24.16
C LEU A 226 12.21 -15.55 -24.61
N ASN A 227 12.65 -16.56 -23.85
CA ASN A 227 13.84 -17.35 -24.18
C ASN A 227 13.70 -18.09 -25.51
N LYS A 228 12.49 -18.59 -25.83
CA LYS A 228 12.20 -19.22 -27.14
C LYS A 228 12.23 -18.22 -28.29
N SER A 229 11.75 -16.99 -28.07
CA SER A 229 11.74 -15.94 -29.09
C SER A 229 13.13 -15.33 -29.37
N ALA A 230 14.06 -15.43 -28.42
CA ALA A 230 15.42 -14.92 -28.59
C ALA A 230 16.30 -15.76 -29.55
N GLY A 231 15.94 -17.04 -29.79
CA GLY A 231 16.73 -17.98 -30.59
C GLY A 231 18.14 -18.24 -30.03
N PRO A 232 18.84 -19.31 -30.45
CA PRO A 232 20.26 -19.44 -30.08
C PRO A 232 21.04 -18.30 -30.72
N SER A 233 21.71 -17.48 -29.90
CA SER A 233 22.74 -16.57 -30.38
C SER A 233 23.71 -17.35 -31.27
N LYS A 234 23.77 -16.98 -32.56
CA LYS A 234 24.81 -17.47 -33.46
C LYS A 234 26.18 -16.93 -33.06
#